data_AF-A0A7V9QGA7-F1
#
_entry.id   AF-A0A7V9QGA7-F1
#
_cell.length_a   1.000
_cell.length_b   1.000
_cell.length_c   1.000
_cell.angle_alpha   90.00
_cell.angle_beta   90.00
_cell.angle_gamma   90.00
#
_symmetry.space_group_name_H-M   'P 1'
#
loop_
_entity.id
_entity.type
_entity.pdbx_description
1 polymer ?
#
loop_
_entity_poly.entity_id
_entity_poly.type
_entity_poly.pdbx_seq_one_letter_code
_entity_poly.pdbx_strand_id
1 'polypeptide(L)'
;MERHLLPEEIDLLLDGEVGFGTPPLKAHVRSCAVCSEELKGARALVRQLEHLPLIAPSPLFAVRVMERVQLFVPWHVTLFDSVRGLIPQSRALRFAAAGMFASIAIVLTVVSAWVFTRIDAVMFTADLVLERIRNAALGALGSGISALFGEAARPLLAGGAMGLALAALLLVVTSAAAAMMIRVAAVRARRR
;
A
#
# COMPACT_ATOMS: atom_id res chain seq x y z
N MET A 1 -54.53 4.88 -10.07
CA MET A 1 -54.00 3.64 -9.48
C MET A 1 -52.59 3.93 -9.03
N GLU A 2 -52.42 4.28 -7.76
CA GLU A 2 -51.09 4.41 -7.17
C GLU A 2 -50.57 3.01 -6.81
N ARG A 3 -49.28 2.76 -7.06
CA ARG A 3 -48.62 1.50 -6.72
C ARG A 3 -48.59 1.35 -5.20
N HIS A 4 -49.03 0.20 -4.67
CA HIS A 4 -48.84 -0.14 -3.26
C HIS A 4 -47.36 -0.40 -2.93
N LEU A 5 -47.00 -0.30 -1.66
CA LEU A 5 -45.65 -0.62 -1.18
C LEU A 5 -45.35 -2.10 -1.35
N LEU A 6 -44.10 -2.42 -1.68
CA LEU A 6 -43.62 -3.79 -1.63
C LEU A 6 -43.38 -4.21 -0.17
N PRO A 7 -43.41 -5.53 0.13
CA PRO A 7 -43.12 -6.04 1.47
C PRO A 7 -41.79 -5.52 2.03
N GLU A 8 -40.74 -5.46 1.21
CA GLU A 8 -39.42 -4.98 1.63
C GLU A 8 -39.42 -3.47 1.97
N GLU A 9 -40.30 -2.70 1.33
CA GLU A 9 -40.47 -1.27 1.62
C GLU A 9 -41.27 -1.04 2.92
N ILE A 10 -42.17 -1.96 3.26
CA ILE A 10 -42.87 -1.97 4.55
C ILE A 10 -41.90 -2.37 5.67
N ASP A 11 -41.06 -3.37 5.46
CA ASP A 11 -40.02 -3.80 6.40
C ASP A 11 -39.03 -2.66 6.71
N LEU A 12 -38.61 -1.91 5.69
CA LEU A 12 -37.77 -0.73 5.87
C LEU A 12 -38.43 0.35 6.76
N LEU A 13 -39.76 0.47 6.73
CA LEU A 13 -40.51 1.38 7.60
C LEU A 13 -40.71 0.83 9.03
N LEU A 14 -40.59 -0.48 9.22
CA LEU A 14 -40.63 -1.14 10.54
C LEU A 14 -39.31 -0.99 11.30
N ASP A 15 -38.17 -1.09 10.60
CA ASP A 15 -36.83 -1.01 11.19
C ASP A 15 -36.51 0.37 11.79
N GLY A 16 -37.36 1.37 11.56
CA GLY A 16 -37.22 2.70 12.13
C GLY A 16 -36.04 3.48 11.56
N GLU A 17 -35.43 3.00 10.47
CA GLU A 17 -34.28 3.67 9.86
C GLU A 17 -34.64 5.10 9.44
N VAL A 18 -33.79 6.04 9.84
CA VAL A 18 -33.80 7.43 9.38
C VAL A 18 -32.76 7.56 8.26
N GLY A 19 -33.03 6.86 7.16
CA GLY A 19 -32.16 6.79 5.98
C GLY A 19 -32.76 7.38 4.71
N PHE A 20 -31.97 7.37 3.64
CA PHE A 20 -32.37 7.77 2.29
C PHE A 20 -33.53 6.89 1.80
N GLY A 21 -34.53 7.51 1.16
CA GLY A 21 -35.67 6.80 0.57
C GLY A 21 -36.88 6.59 1.49
N THR A 22 -36.76 6.78 2.81
CA THR A 22 -37.90 6.63 3.74
C THR A 22 -38.94 7.76 3.73
N PRO A 23 -38.62 9.04 3.44
CA PRO A 23 -39.62 10.12 3.46
C PRO A 23 -40.75 9.96 2.42
N PRO A 24 -40.48 9.59 1.15
CA PRO A 24 -41.55 9.32 0.18
C PRO A 24 -42.46 8.16 0.59
N LEU A 25 -41.89 7.07 1.14
CA LEU A 25 -42.66 5.92 1.61
C LEU A 25 -43.60 6.32 2.76
N LYS A 26 -43.10 7.12 3.71
CA LYS A 26 -43.92 7.68 4.81
C LYS A 26 -45.04 8.59 4.30
N ALA A 27 -44.81 9.34 3.21
CA ALA A 27 -45.86 10.15 2.59
C ALA A 27 -46.94 9.28 1.95
N HIS A 28 -46.56 8.21 1.24
CA HIS A 28 -47.50 7.26 0.65
C HIS A 28 -48.36 6.53 1.69
N VAL A 29 -47.77 6.08 2.81
CA VAL A 29 -48.53 5.43 3.89
C VAL A 29 -49.59 6.36 4.50
N ARG A 30 -49.38 7.68 4.47
CA ARG A 30 -50.37 8.65 4.97
C ARG A 30 -51.54 8.84 4.01
N SER A 31 -51.35 8.62 2.70
CA SER A 31 -52.39 8.75 1.69
C SER A 31 -53.10 7.43 1.37
N CYS A 32 -52.42 6.28 1.52
CA CYS A 32 -52.95 4.96 1.18
C CYS A 32 -53.45 4.20 2.41
N ALA A 33 -54.76 3.98 2.51
CA ALA A 33 -55.38 3.26 3.63
C ALA A 33 -54.88 1.80 3.75
N VAL A 34 -54.72 1.10 2.62
CA VAL A 34 -54.28 -0.31 2.57
C VAL A 34 -52.88 -0.46 3.18
N CYS A 35 -51.90 0.29 2.68
CA CYS A 35 -50.54 0.24 3.19
C CYS A 35 -50.43 0.73 4.65
N SER A 36 -51.33 1.63 5.08
CA SER A 36 -51.40 2.06 6.48
C SER A 36 -51.86 0.95 7.43
N GLU A 37 -52.81 0.12 7.01
CA GLU A 37 -53.29 -1.01 7.80
C GLU A 37 -52.27 -2.15 7.85
N GLU A 38 -51.63 -2.46 6.71
CA GLU A 38 -50.55 -3.45 6.66
C GLU A 38 -49.40 -3.08 7.60
N LEU A 39 -48.94 -1.81 7.58
CA LEU A 39 -47.88 -1.35 8.47
C LEU A 39 -48.30 -1.40 9.95
N LYS A 40 -49.57 -1.09 10.28
CA LYS A 40 -50.08 -1.22 11.65
C LYS A 40 -50.09 -2.67 12.11
N GLY A 41 -50.53 -3.58 11.25
CA GLY A 41 -50.52 -5.03 11.51
C GLY A 41 -49.11 -5.54 11.78
N ALA A 42 -48.16 -5.19 10.92
CA ALA A 42 -46.77 -5.57 11.10
C ALA A 42 -46.15 -5.00 12.38
N ARG A 43 -46.43 -3.74 12.74
CA ARG A 43 -46.00 -3.16 14.03
C ARG A 43 -46.62 -3.86 15.24
N ALA A 44 -47.86 -4.34 15.14
CA ALA A 44 -48.47 -5.10 16.21
C ALA A 44 -47.75 -6.44 16.42
N LEU A 45 -47.35 -7.12 15.35
CA LEU A 45 -46.55 -8.35 15.41
C LEU A 45 -45.16 -8.11 16.01
N VAL A 46 -44.44 -7.08 15.56
CA VAL A 46 -43.11 -6.75 16.12
C VAL A 46 -43.18 -6.48 17.62
N ARG A 47 -44.19 -5.74 18.10
CA ARG A 47 -44.39 -5.51 19.53
C ARG A 47 -44.60 -6.81 20.32
N GLN A 48 -45.29 -7.79 19.74
CA GLN A 48 -45.41 -9.12 20.38
C GLN A 48 -44.06 -9.84 20.41
N LEU A 49 -43.26 -9.71 19.35
CA LEU A 49 -41.93 -10.32 19.27
C LEU A 49 -40.92 -9.69 20.25
N GLU A 50 -41.03 -8.39 20.52
CA GLU A 50 -40.18 -7.68 21.49
C GLU A 50 -40.31 -8.21 22.92
N HIS A 51 -41.39 -8.93 23.24
CA HIS A 51 -41.61 -9.51 24.56
C HIS A 51 -40.91 -10.87 24.75
N LEU A 52 -40.27 -11.41 23.70
CA LEU A 52 -39.51 -12.63 23.81
C LEU A 52 -38.27 -12.42 24.69
N PRO A 53 -37.82 -13.46 25.42
CA PRO A 53 -36.62 -13.39 26.23
C PRO A 53 -35.41 -13.11 25.35
N LEU A 54 -34.66 -12.05 25.68
CA LEU A 54 -33.39 -11.72 25.05
C LEU A 54 -32.36 -12.79 25.43
N ILE A 55 -31.90 -13.56 24.44
CA ILE A 55 -30.82 -14.54 24.63
C ILE A 55 -29.49 -13.80 24.50
N ALA A 56 -28.75 -13.72 25.60
CA ALA A 56 -27.42 -13.12 25.59
C ALA A 56 -26.47 -13.97 24.72
N PRO A 57 -25.75 -13.36 23.75
CA PRO A 57 -24.77 -14.08 22.97
C PRO A 57 -23.56 -14.49 23.85
N SER A 58 -22.77 -15.47 23.38
CA SER A 58 -21.54 -15.87 24.07
C SER A 58 -20.58 -14.68 24.26
N PRO A 59 -19.74 -14.65 25.30
CA PRO A 59 -18.83 -13.52 25.57
C PRO A 59 -17.84 -13.24 24.42
N LEU A 60 -17.54 -14.25 23.58
CA LEU A 60 -16.66 -14.11 22.41
C LEU A 60 -17.41 -13.88 21.10
N PHE A 61 -18.72 -13.61 21.14
CA PHE A 61 -19.52 -13.41 19.93
C PHE A 61 -19.08 -12.16 19.16
N ALA A 62 -18.91 -11.03 19.87
CA ALA A 62 -18.48 -9.77 19.26
C ALA A 62 -17.12 -9.90 18.58
N VAL A 63 -16.16 -10.56 19.24
CA VAL A 63 -14.82 -10.80 18.67
C VAL A 63 -14.92 -11.62 17.37
N ARG A 64 -15.66 -12.73 17.39
CA ARG A 64 -15.85 -13.60 16.21
C ARG A 64 -16.57 -12.90 15.05
N VAL A 65 -17.50 -11.99 15.33
CA VAL A 65 -18.16 -11.18 14.30
C VAL A 65 -17.19 -10.15 13.74
N MET A 66 -16.49 -9.41 14.60
CA MET A 66 -15.55 -8.37 14.17
C MET A 66 -14.36 -8.92 13.38
N GLU A 67 -13.92 -10.16 13.64
CA GLU A 67 -12.91 -10.84 12.82
C GLU A 67 -13.37 -11.16 11.39
N ARG A 68 -14.68 -11.29 11.16
CA ARG A 68 -15.26 -11.64 9.85
C ARG A 68 -15.70 -10.41 9.07
N VAL A 69 -15.96 -9.29 9.74
CA VAL A 69 -16.36 -8.05 9.09
C VAL A 69 -15.11 -7.38 8.52
N GLN A 70 -14.99 -7.40 7.19
CA GLN A 70 -13.98 -6.61 6.48
C GLN A 70 -14.37 -5.14 6.53
N LEU A 71 -13.92 -4.43 7.57
CA LEU A 71 -14.06 -2.98 7.64
C LEU A 71 -13.03 -2.35 6.69
N PHE A 72 -13.51 -1.65 5.68
CA PHE A 72 -12.66 -0.77 4.88
C PHE A 72 -12.26 0.44 5.74
N VAL A 73 -11.19 0.28 6.51
CA VAL A 73 -10.58 1.41 7.22
C VAL A 73 -9.80 2.21 6.19
N PRO A 74 -10.11 3.50 6.00
CA PRO A 74 -9.34 4.33 5.09
C PRO A 74 -7.86 4.37 5.51
N TRP A 75 -6.94 4.30 4.53
CA TRP A 75 -5.49 4.25 4.77
C TRP A 75 -4.98 5.42 5.65
N HIS A 76 -5.64 6.57 5.57
CA HIS A 76 -5.26 7.74 6.35
C HIS A 76 -5.52 7.53 7.85
N VAL A 77 -6.58 6.80 8.22
CA VAL A 77 -6.89 6.48 9.62
C VAL A 77 -5.85 5.52 10.19
N THR A 78 -5.48 4.48 9.43
CA THR A 78 -4.45 3.52 9.86
C THR A 78 -3.06 4.17 10.00
N LEU A 79 -2.75 5.13 9.12
CA LEU A 79 -1.52 5.90 9.22
C LEU A 79 -1.51 6.77 10.48
N PHE A 80 -2.61 7.47 10.75
CA PHE A 80 -2.72 8.33 11.94
C PHE A 80 -2.63 7.54 13.25
N ASP A 81 -3.24 6.36 13.33
CA ASP A 81 -3.14 5.54 14.54
C ASP A 81 -1.72 5.00 14.76
N SER A 82 -1.01 4.67 13.69
CA SER A 82 0.41 4.28 13.78
C SER A 82 1.29 5.42 14.29
N VAL A 83 1.00 6.66 13.89
CA VAL A 83 1.78 7.84 14.28
C VAL A 83 1.41 8.34 15.69
N ARG A 84 0.16 8.15 16.14
CA ARG A 84 -0.28 8.61 17.47
C ARG A 84 0.54 8.02 18.61
N GLY A 85 0.98 6.76 18.49
CA GLY A 85 1.84 6.11 19.48
C GLY A 85 3.24 6.73 19.61
N LEU A 86 3.69 7.46 18.58
CA LEU A 86 4.99 8.12 18.54
C LEU A 86 4.95 9.55 19.11
N ILE A 87 3.75 10.11 19.38
CA ILE A 87 3.59 11.46 19.90
C ILE A 87 3.75 11.43 21.42
N PRO A 88 4.75 12.13 21.98
CA PRO A 88 4.92 12.14 23.42
C PRO A 88 3.79 12.89 24.13
N GLN A 89 3.36 12.37 25.28
CA GLN A 89 2.25 12.94 26.05
C GLN A 89 2.64 14.21 26.83
N SER A 90 3.90 14.34 27.26
CA SER A 90 4.36 15.48 28.08
C SER A 90 4.61 16.73 27.23
N ARG A 91 4.17 17.89 27.74
CA ARG A 91 4.29 19.19 27.05
C ARG A 91 5.75 19.55 26.75
N ALA A 92 6.67 19.29 27.69
CA ALA A 92 8.09 19.56 27.52
C ALA A 92 8.72 18.72 26.39
N LEU A 93 8.37 17.44 26.29
CA LEU A 93 8.92 16.56 25.26
C LEU A 93 8.38 16.89 23.86
N ARG A 94 7.15 17.41 23.77
CA ARG A 94 6.60 17.93 22.51
C ARG A 94 7.39 19.14 22.00
N PHE A 95 7.74 20.08 22.88
CA PHE A 95 8.57 21.23 22.50
C PHE A 95 10.00 20.81 22.13
N ALA A 96 10.58 19.86 22.85
CA ALA A 96 11.90 19.32 22.51
C ALA A 96 11.91 18.61 21.13
N ALA A 97 10.91 17.77 20.86
CA ALA A 97 10.76 17.11 19.56
C ALA A 97 10.54 18.13 18.44
N ALA A 98 9.65 19.11 18.64
CA ALA A 98 9.43 20.19 17.68
C ALA A 98 10.71 20.99 17.41
N GLY A 99 11.49 21.31 18.45
CA GLY A 99 12.78 21.98 18.32
C GLY A 99 13.80 21.16 17.54
N MET A 100 13.83 19.84 17.74
CA MET A 100 14.71 18.93 17.00
C MET A 100 14.34 18.83 15.51
N PHE A 101 13.05 18.70 15.19
CA PHE A 101 12.62 18.71 13.79
C PHE A 101 12.88 20.07 13.12
N ALA A 102 12.64 21.17 13.84
CA ALA A 102 12.93 22.51 13.35
C ALA A 102 14.43 22.71 13.09
N SER A 103 15.31 22.25 13.98
CA SER A 103 16.76 22.35 13.78
C SER A 103 17.23 21.52 12.59
N ILE A 104 16.72 20.30 12.43
CA ILE A 104 16.99 19.45 11.26
C ILE A 104 16.54 20.14 9.97
N ALA A 105 15.33 20.71 9.95
CA ALA A 105 14.80 21.43 8.79
C ALA A 105 15.64 22.66 8.42
N ILE A 106 16.08 23.43 9.43
CA ILE A 106 16.96 24.60 9.22
C ILE A 106 18.31 24.14 8.64
N VAL A 107 18.93 23.11 9.21
CA VAL A 107 20.21 22.57 8.72
C VAL A 107 20.08 22.09 7.29
N LEU A 108 19.05 21.30 6.97
CA LEU A 108 18.78 20.85 5.60
C LEU A 108 18.60 22.01 4.63
N THR A 109 17.90 23.07 5.06
CA THR A 109 17.67 24.25 4.22
C THR A 109 18.98 25.00 3.96
N VAL A 110 19.81 25.21 4.99
CA VAL A 110 21.11 25.87 4.87
C VAL A 110 22.07 25.06 4.00
N VAL A 111 22.15 23.75 4.20
CA VAL A 111 22.97 22.85 3.38
C VAL A 111 22.51 22.87 1.93
N SER A 112 21.20 22.78 1.69
CA SER A 112 20.64 22.87 0.34
C SER A 112 21.00 24.19 -0.32
N ALA A 113 20.78 25.32 0.36
CA ALA A 113 21.14 26.64 -0.15
C ALA A 113 22.65 26.75 -0.45
N TRP A 114 23.50 26.23 0.44
CA TRP A 114 24.95 26.21 0.23
C TRP A 114 25.35 25.41 -1.01
N VAL A 115 24.78 24.21 -1.20
CA VAL A 115 25.01 23.38 -2.39
C VAL A 115 24.61 24.11 -3.66
N PHE A 116 23.45 24.77 -3.68
CA PHE A 116 23.01 25.55 -4.85
C PHE A 116 23.98 26.67 -5.21
N THR A 117 24.60 27.34 -4.22
CA THR A 117 25.59 28.39 -4.49
C THR A 117 26.95 27.87 -4.95
N ARG A 118 27.24 26.58 -4.76
CA ARG A 118 28.52 25.94 -5.08
C ARG A 118 28.38 24.80 -6.08
N ILE A 119 27.33 24.86 -6.91
CA ILE A 119 26.95 23.77 -7.80
C ILE A 119 28.10 23.36 -8.73
N ASP A 120 28.90 24.30 -9.22
CA ASP A 120 30.05 24.02 -10.10
C ASP A 120 31.13 23.18 -9.39
N ALA A 121 31.41 23.47 -8.12
CA ALA A 121 32.39 22.74 -7.31
C ALA A 121 31.86 21.35 -6.89
N VAL A 122 30.54 21.24 -6.65
CA VAL A 122 29.89 19.96 -6.32
C VAL A 122 29.86 19.04 -7.55
N MET A 123 29.53 19.56 -8.73
CA MET A 123 29.56 18.79 -9.97
C MET A 123 30.99 18.34 -10.31
N PHE A 124 32.00 19.19 -10.13
CA PHE A 124 33.40 18.82 -10.33
C PHE A 124 33.84 17.68 -9.39
N THR A 125 33.47 17.72 -8.11
CA THR A 125 33.81 16.64 -7.17
C THR A 125 33.01 15.37 -7.43
N ALA A 126 31.74 15.49 -7.85
CA ALA A 126 30.92 14.37 -8.27
C ALA A 126 31.52 13.65 -9.48
N ASP A 127 31.97 14.39 -10.51
CA ASP A 127 32.64 13.82 -11.68
C ASP A 127 33.94 13.10 -11.29
N LEU A 128 34.73 13.67 -10.38
CA LEU A 128 35.97 13.06 -9.90
C LEU A 128 35.72 11.75 -9.14
N VAL A 129 34.66 11.70 -8.32
CA VAL A 129 34.24 10.49 -7.60
C VAL A 129 33.68 9.46 -8.58
N LEU A 130 32.86 9.87 -9.53
CA LEU A 130 32.26 8.99 -10.54
C LEU A 130 33.34 8.36 -11.43
N GLU A 131 34.33 9.15 -11.84
CA GLU A 131 35.47 8.68 -12.62
C GLU A 131 36.34 7.70 -11.80
N ARG A 132 36.53 7.96 -10.50
CA ARG A 132 37.24 7.03 -9.59
C ARG A 132 36.49 5.71 -9.42
N ILE A 133 35.17 5.74 -9.27
CA ILE A 133 34.32 4.55 -9.17
C ILE A 133 34.35 3.77 -10.48
N ARG A 134 34.24 4.45 -11.63
CA ARG A 134 34.31 3.84 -12.95
C ARG A 134 35.65 3.14 -13.15
N ASN A 135 36.74 3.80 -12.81
CA ASN A 135 38.09 3.24 -12.96
C ASN A 135 38.35 2.08 -11.99
N ALA A 136 37.81 2.13 -10.77
CA ALA A 136 37.87 1.00 -9.83
C ALA A 136 37.04 -0.19 -10.31
N ALA A 137 35.84 0.04 -10.85
CA ALA A 137 34.96 -0.99 -11.39
C ALA A 137 35.57 -1.65 -12.64
N LEU A 138 36.13 -0.85 -13.55
CA LEU A 138 36.84 -1.36 -14.74
C LEU A 138 38.10 -2.12 -14.36
N GLY A 139 38.85 -1.68 -13.34
CA GLY A 139 40.00 -2.41 -12.80
C GLY A 139 39.63 -3.74 -12.15
N ALA A 140 38.52 -3.79 -11.41
CA ALA A 140 38.01 -5.01 -10.78
C ALA A 140 37.44 -6.00 -11.81
N LEU A 141 36.77 -5.49 -12.86
CA LEU A 141 36.32 -6.31 -13.99
C LEU A 141 37.51 -6.84 -14.80
N GLY A 142 38.50 -6.01 -15.07
CA GLY A 142 39.74 -6.41 -15.76
C GLY A 142 40.51 -7.47 -15.00
N SER A 143 40.64 -7.34 -13.67
CA SER A 143 41.31 -8.34 -12.83
C SER A 143 40.50 -9.64 -12.76
N GLY A 144 39.17 -9.57 -12.64
CA GLY A 144 38.30 -10.74 -12.69
C GLY A 144 38.32 -11.48 -14.02
N ILE A 145 38.30 -10.76 -15.15
CA ILE A 145 38.41 -11.34 -16.49
C ILE A 145 39.79 -11.97 -16.69
N SER A 146 40.87 -11.32 -16.23
CA SER A 146 42.22 -11.88 -16.32
C SER A 146 42.43 -13.13 -15.46
N ALA A 147 41.76 -13.20 -14.30
CA ALA A 147 41.81 -14.36 -13.41
C ALA A 147 41.00 -15.56 -13.93
N LEU A 148 39.91 -15.29 -14.67
CA LEU A 148 39.04 -16.34 -15.22
C LEU A 148 39.46 -16.84 -16.62
N PHE A 149 40.07 -15.97 -17.44
CA PHE A 149 40.41 -16.29 -18.84
C PHE A 149 41.92 -16.36 -19.13
N GLY A 150 42.78 -16.05 -18.15
CA GLY A 150 44.24 -16.10 -18.31
C GLY A 150 44.80 -15.17 -19.39
N GLU A 151 46.06 -15.36 -19.79
CA GLU A 151 46.74 -14.55 -20.83
C GLU A 151 46.04 -14.58 -22.21
N ALA A 152 45.12 -15.54 -22.44
CA ALA A 152 44.37 -15.68 -23.69
C ALA A 152 43.37 -14.53 -23.94
N ALA A 153 42.97 -13.76 -22.92
CA ALA A 153 42.05 -12.62 -23.06
C ALA A 153 42.73 -11.28 -23.41
N ARG A 154 44.07 -11.20 -23.27
CA ARG A 154 44.85 -9.97 -23.54
C ARG A 154 44.72 -9.44 -24.98
N PRO A 155 44.76 -10.26 -26.06
CA PRO A 155 44.58 -9.75 -27.42
C PRO A 155 43.14 -9.30 -27.71
N LEU A 156 42.15 -9.84 -26.99
CA LEU A 156 40.74 -9.45 -27.14
C LEU A 156 40.47 -8.07 -26.53
N LEU A 157 41.11 -7.74 -25.41
CA LEU A 157 41.02 -6.42 -24.76
C LEU A 157 41.88 -5.35 -25.46
N ALA A 158 42.93 -5.75 -26.20
CA ALA A 158 43.76 -4.84 -26.99
C ALA A 158 43.07 -4.31 -28.27
N GLY A 159 41.97 -4.93 -28.72
CA GLY A 159 41.23 -4.55 -29.94
C GLY A 159 40.35 -3.30 -29.83
N GLY A 160 40.47 -2.51 -28.76
CA GLY A 160 39.66 -1.31 -28.53
C GLY A 160 38.15 -1.62 -28.35
N ALA A 161 37.29 -0.66 -28.68
CA ALA A 161 35.83 -0.72 -28.43
C ALA A 161 35.14 -1.99 -28.96
N MET A 162 35.67 -2.60 -30.03
CA MET A 162 35.11 -3.80 -30.65
C MET A 162 35.37 -5.07 -29.82
N GLY A 163 36.48 -5.13 -29.09
CA GLY A 163 36.81 -6.23 -28.18
C GLY A 163 35.93 -6.25 -26.92
N LEU A 164 35.63 -5.06 -26.38
CA LEU A 164 34.70 -4.89 -25.25
C LEU A 164 33.26 -5.27 -25.64
N ALA A 165 32.83 -4.93 -26.86
CA ALA A 165 31.50 -5.29 -27.35
C ALA A 165 31.31 -6.81 -27.47
N LEU A 166 32.30 -7.54 -27.98
CA LEU A 166 32.25 -9.01 -28.10
C LEU A 166 32.30 -9.71 -26.73
N ALA A 167 33.12 -9.21 -25.80
CA ALA A 167 33.17 -9.73 -24.44
C ALA A 167 31.83 -9.51 -23.68
N ALA A 168 31.21 -8.34 -23.85
CA ALA A 168 29.89 -8.06 -23.28
C ALA A 168 28.80 -8.97 -23.89
N LEU A 169 28.83 -9.21 -25.20
CA LEU A 169 27.90 -10.10 -25.89
C LEU A 169 28.00 -11.55 -25.40
N LEU A 170 29.22 -12.07 -25.23
CA LEU A 170 29.47 -13.41 -24.68
C LEU A 170 28.97 -13.54 -23.24
N LEU A 171 29.11 -12.50 -22.42
CA LEU A 171 28.66 -12.50 -21.03
C LEU A 171 27.12 -12.43 -20.93
N VAL A 172 26.47 -11.68 -21.82
CA VAL A 172 25.01 -11.67 -21.94
C VAL A 172 24.47 -13.02 -22.42
N VAL A 173 25.11 -13.64 -23.40
CA VAL A 173 24.70 -14.96 -23.94
C VAL A 173 24.84 -16.06 -22.88
N THR A 174 25.94 -16.07 -22.13
CA THR A 174 26.18 -17.09 -21.09
C THR A 174 25.26 -16.93 -19.88
N SER A 175 24.98 -15.69 -19.45
CA SER A 175 24.03 -15.42 -18.35
C SER A 175 22.58 -15.72 -18.74
N ALA A 176 22.16 -15.44 -19.98
CA ALA A 176 20.84 -15.80 -20.49
C ALA A 176 20.66 -17.33 -20.56
N ALA A 177 21.67 -18.06 -21.02
CA ALA A 177 21.64 -19.53 -21.06
C ALA A 177 21.52 -20.15 -19.66
N ALA A 178 22.24 -19.61 -18.67
CA ALA A 178 22.16 -20.06 -17.27
C ALA A 178 20.78 -19.81 -16.66
N ALA A 179 20.20 -18.61 -16.86
CA ALA A 179 18.86 -18.28 -16.38
C ALA A 179 17.77 -19.18 -17.01
N MET A 180 17.92 -19.51 -18.29
CA MET A 180 16.99 -20.38 -19.00
C MET A 180 17.09 -21.84 -18.52
N MET A 181 18.29 -22.35 -18.25
CA MET A 181 18.48 -23.69 -17.67
C MET A 181 17.85 -23.81 -16.27
N ILE A 182 18.00 -22.80 -15.42
CA ILE A 182 17.39 -22.79 -14.08
C ILE A 182 15.87 -22.77 -14.18
N ARG A 183 15.29 -21.96 -15.09
CA ARG A 183 13.84 -21.95 -15.31
C ARG A 183 13.32 -23.30 -15.83
N VAL A 184 14.02 -23.93 -16.77
CA VAL A 184 13.63 -25.25 -17.29
C VAL A 184 13.73 -26.32 -16.21
N ALA A 185 14.77 -26.29 -15.37
CA ALA A 185 14.92 -27.19 -14.22
C ALA A 185 13.81 -26.99 -13.18
N ALA A 186 13.46 -25.74 -12.86
CA ALA A 186 12.41 -25.41 -11.90
C ALA A 186 11.00 -25.82 -12.39
N VAL A 187 10.72 -25.70 -13.69
CA VAL A 187 9.44 -26.14 -14.28
C VAL A 187 9.35 -27.67 -14.33
N ARG A 188 10.45 -28.38 -14.60
CA ARG A 188 10.50 -29.85 -14.56
C ARG A 188 10.31 -30.40 -13.14
N ALA A 189 10.86 -29.72 -12.13
CA ALA A 189 10.72 -30.11 -10.72
C ALA A 189 9.29 -29.95 -10.18
N ARG A 190 8.48 -29.04 -10.74
CA ARG A 190 7.07 -28.84 -10.33
C ARG A 190 6.06 -29.79 -11.00
N ARG A 191 6.49 -30.60 -11.98
CA ARG A 191 5.63 -31.55 -12.72
C ARG A 191 5.83 -33.01 -12.32
N ARG A 192 6.71 -33.30 -11.36
CA ARG A 192 6.83 -34.60 -10.70
C ARG A 192 6.18 -34.51 -9.32
#